data_AF-A0A5B7UXS6-F1
#
_entry.id   AF-A0A5B7UXS6-F1
#
_cell.length_a   1.000
_cell.length_b   1.000
_cell.length_c   1.000
_cell.angle_alpha   90.00
_cell.angle_beta   90.00
_cell.angle_gamma   90.00
#
_symmetry.space_group_name_H-M   'P 1'
#
loop_
_entity.id
_entity.type
_entity.pdbx_description
1 polymer ?
#
loop_
_entity_poly.entity_id
_entity_poly.type
_entity_poly.pdbx_seq_one_letter_code
_entity_poly.pdbx_strand_id
1 'polypeptide(L)'
;MQNHTGHDHASHDHASHTAHGDHAAHAAHGGHGGHGHHGGHGGHGGAQPGGLAVSQDGYTLELDSTVLGAGVQPVGFRVVGPDGRAVTEYVAEHEKELHFIAVRRDTAGFQHVHPVRDEQGTWSVELALEPGDWRFFTDVHPVGHDGTMTLGIDVAVAGPYDPRPLPEATGVARIGAYTVTLDGTLLPGETSQLTLTVSKDGSPVTDLQPYLAAYGHLVALRVGDLGYLHVHPEGAPGDGTTAPGPEIAFMAAAPSAGTYRLYLDFQHEGVVRTAEFTVRTGGSAAPAGHPHGHHAQHAHH
;
A
#
# COMPACT_ATOMS: atom_id res chain seq x y z
N MET A 1 -36.55 27.72 61.78
CA MET A 1 -37.67 28.45 62.44
C MET A 1 -38.49 29.16 61.36
N GLN A 2 -39.71 29.56 61.71
CA GLN A 2 -40.83 30.13 60.94
C GLN A 2 -40.43 30.88 59.63
N ASN A 3 -41.00 30.59 58.44
CA ASN A 3 -42.41 30.57 57.99
C ASN A 3 -42.96 31.97 57.63
N HIS A 4 -43.43 32.20 56.38
CA HIS A 4 -44.51 33.14 56.05
C HIS A 4 -45.00 33.07 54.57
N THR A 5 -46.31 32.80 54.38
CA THR A 5 -47.27 33.30 53.34
C THR A 5 -46.97 33.21 51.82
N GLY A 6 -47.93 32.87 50.93
CA GLY A 6 -49.33 32.42 51.08
C GLY A 6 -50.21 32.68 49.81
N HIS A 7 -51.36 32.00 49.70
CA HIS A 7 -52.50 32.22 48.74
C HIS A 7 -52.21 32.01 47.22
N ASP A 8 -53.14 31.60 46.33
CA ASP A 8 -54.51 31.05 46.45
C ASP A 8 -54.97 30.32 45.15
N HIS A 9 -56.08 29.55 45.23
CA HIS A 9 -57.13 29.19 44.22
C HIS A 9 -56.88 29.29 42.69
N ALA A 10 -57.53 28.55 41.77
CA ALA A 10 -58.42 27.36 41.68
C ALA A 10 -58.55 27.05 40.15
N SER A 11 -58.37 25.84 39.60
CA SER A 11 -59.25 24.65 39.52
C SER A 11 -60.63 24.83 38.87
N HIS A 12 -61.14 23.75 38.22
CA HIS A 12 -62.44 23.57 37.50
C HIS A 12 -62.44 24.06 36.02
N ASP A 13 -63.15 23.48 35.04
CA ASP A 13 -63.85 22.18 34.83
C ASP A 13 -64.23 22.07 33.31
N HIS A 14 -64.80 21.01 32.71
CA HIS A 14 -65.36 19.71 33.15
C HIS A 14 -65.11 18.61 32.06
N ALA A 15 -65.64 17.39 32.24
CA ALA A 15 -65.64 16.29 31.25
C ALA A 15 -67.02 16.01 30.58
N SER A 16 -67.07 14.94 29.75
CA SER A 16 -68.23 14.21 29.14
C SER A 16 -68.53 14.51 27.65
N HIS A 17 -69.06 13.60 26.80
CA HIS A 17 -69.76 12.31 26.99
C HIS A 17 -69.35 11.21 25.94
N THR A 18 -69.82 9.97 26.13
CA THR A 18 -69.52 8.74 25.34
C THR A 18 -70.78 8.15 24.67
N ALA A 19 -70.61 7.15 23.78
CA ALA A 19 -71.60 6.23 23.14
C ALA A 19 -72.04 6.58 21.69
N HIS A 20 -72.34 5.64 20.77
CA HIS A 20 -72.10 4.18 20.59
C HIS A 20 -72.41 3.83 19.11
N GLY A 21 -71.92 2.70 18.56
CA GLY A 21 -72.43 2.16 17.28
C GLY A 21 -71.53 1.16 16.54
N ASP A 22 -71.79 -0.15 16.69
CA ASP A 22 -71.14 -1.23 15.94
C ASP A 22 -71.79 -1.50 14.58
N HIS A 23 -71.01 -1.96 13.59
CA HIS A 23 -71.46 -2.93 12.57
C HIS A 23 -70.26 -3.70 11.98
N ALA A 24 -70.47 -4.95 11.57
CA ALA A 24 -69.41 -5.94 11.39
C ALA A 24 -69.19 -6.43 9.94
N ALA A 25 -67.95 -6.88 9.69
CA ALA A 25 -67.49 -7.88 8.70
C ALA A 25 -67.75 -7.66 7.18
N HIS A 26 -66.69 -7.84 6.36
CA HIS A 26 -66.54 -9.03 5.50
C HIS A 26 -65.24 -9.08 4.68
N ALA A 27 -64.71 -10.31 4.53
CA ALA A 27 -63.89 -10.84 3.43
C ALA A 27 -62.43 -10.36 3.21
N ALA A 28 -61.61 -11.29 2.70
CA ALA A 28 -60.17 -11.16 2.51
C ALA A 28 -59.74 -11.54 1.10
N HIS A 29 -58.76 -10.81 0.57
CA HIS A 29 -57.84 -11.18 -0.52
C HIS A 29 -56.53 -10.39 -0.27
N GLY A 30 -55.32 -10.82 -0.65
CA GLY A 30 -54.97 -12.05 -1.37
C GLY A 30 -53.75 -11.88 -2.28
N GLY A 31 -52.56 -11.64 -1.71
CA GLY A 31 -51.27 -11.99 -2.33
C GLY A 31 -50.57 -10.97 -3.26
N HIS A 32 -49.24 -10.98 -3.16
CA HIS A 32 -48.23 -10.43 -4.10
C HIS A 32 -48.18 -8.89 -4.24
N GLY A 33 -47.00 -8.26 -4.39
CA GLY A 33 -45.64 -8.78 -4.40
C GLY A 33 -44.71 -7.73 -5.02
N GLY A 34 -43.68 -7.29 -4.32
CA GLY A 34 -42.86 -6.17 -4.80
C GLY A 34 -42.00 -5.55 -3.71
N HIS A 35 -41.04 -6.30 -3.17
CA HIS A 35 -39.92 -5.69 -2.45
C HIS A 35 -39.08 -4.94 -3.48
N GLY A 36 -39.31 -3.64 -3.61
CA GLY A 36 -38.46 -2.78 -4.41
C GLY A 36 -37.04 -2.85 -3.86
N HIS A 37 -36.12 -3.38 -4.66
CA HIS A 37 -34.70 -3.26 -4.37
C HIS A 37 -34.38 -1.78 -4.17
N HIS A 38 -34.04 -1.40 -2.94
CA HIS A 38 -33.18 -0.24 -2.75
C HIS A 38 -31.87 -0.60 -3.43
N GLY A 39 -31.71 -0.13 -4.67
CA GLY A 39 -30.48 -0.28 -5.42
C GLY A 39 -29.37 0.35 -4.61
N GLY A 40 -28.53 -0.49 -4.00
CA GLY A 40 -27.30 -0.01 -3.37
C GLY A 40 -26.56 0.80 -4.42
N HIS A 41 -26.20 2.03 -4.08
CA HIS A 41 -25.28 2.81 -4.88
C HIS A 41 -23.92 2.12 -4.78
N GLY A 42 -23.74 1.08 -5.60
CA GLY A 42 -22.45 0.45 -5.87
C GLY A 42 -21.57 1.50 -6.52
N GLY A 43 -20.90 2.28 -5.68
CA GLY A 43 -19.98 3.29 -6.14
C GLY A 43 -18.92 2.60 -7.00
N HIS A 44 -18.73 3.10 -8.21
CA HIS A 44 -17.54 2.83 -9.01
C HIS A 44 -16.34 3.55 -8.38
N GLY A 45 -16.04 3.22 -7.12
CA GLY A 45 -14.78 3.54 -6.49
C GLY A 45 -13.74 2.61 -7.08
N GLY A 46 -12.90 3.11 -7.98
CA GLY A 46 -11.65 2.43 -8.29
C GLY A 46 -10.89 2.18 -6.98
N ALA A 47 -10.28 1.00 -6.85
CA ALA A 47 -9.61 0.60 -5.62
C ALA A 47 -8.68 1.72 -5.13
N GLN A 48 -8.92 2.20 -3.90
CA GLN A 48 -8.06 3.22 -3.32
C GLN A 48 -6.66 2.61 -3.13
N PRO A 49 -5.58 3.36 -3.39
CA PRO A 49 -4.24 2.86 -3.10
C PRO A 49 -4.09 2.57 -1.61
N GLY A 50 -3.42 1.46 -1.30
CA GLY A 50 -3.09 1.11 0.08
C GLY A 50 -2.17 2.13 0.73
N GLY A 51 -2.06 2.06 2.06
CA GLY A 51 -1.02 2.77 2.80
C GLY A 51 -1.19 4.28 2.90
N LEU A 52 -2.30 4.87 2.43
CA LEU A 52 -2.59 6.30 2.60
C LEU A 52 -3.20 6.66 3.96
N ALA A 53 -3.80 5.69 4.65
CA ALA A 53 -4.39 5.89 5.97
C ALA A 53 -3.54 5.24 7.07
N VAL A 54 -3.48 5.90 8.24
CA VAL A 54 -2.87 5.34 9.46
C VAL A 54 -3.76 4.27 10.10
N SER A 55 -5.07 4.35 9.85
CA SER A 55 -6.08 3.42 10.33
C SER A 55 -7.00 2.98 9.18
N GLN A 56 -7.32 1.70 9.13
CA GLN A 56 -8.28 1.10 8.19
C GLN A 56 -8.99 -0.06 8.90
N ASP A 57 -10.28 -0.24 8.66
CA ASP A 57 -11.10 -1.36 9.14
C ASP A 57 -11.00 -1.64 10.66
N GLY A 58 -10.77 -0.57 11.44
CA GLY A 58 -10.60 -0.58 12.90
C GLY A 58 -9.18 -0.87 13.38
N TYR A 59 -8.26 -1.25 12.49
CA TYR A 59 -6.84 -1.40 12.78
C TYR A 59 -6.12 -0.06 12.64
N THR A 60 -5.03 0.14 13.38
CA THR A 60 -4.20 1.37 13.39
C THR A 60 -2.72 1.04 13.52
N LEU A 61 -1.87 1.71 12.73
CA LEU A 61 -0.42 1.66 12.87
C LEU A 61 0.04 2.72 13.89
N GLU A 62 0.64 2.26 15.00
CA GLU A 62 1.11 3.12 16.09
C GLU A 62 2.63 3.02 16.26
N LEU A 63 3.29 4.17 16.43
CA LEU A 63 4.70 4.29 16.82
C LEU A 63 4.79 4.99 18.18
N ASP A 64 5.79 4.63 18.98
CA ASP A 64 6.06 5.32 20.25
C ASP A 64 6.50 6.80 20.03
N SER A 65 7.03 7.13 18.84
CA SER A 65 7.28 8.51 18.37
C SER A 65 7.23 8.58 16.84
N THR A 66 6.60 9.63 16.30
CA THR A 66 6.67 10.01 14.87
C THR A 66 7.74 11.06 14.56
N VAL A 67 8.58 11.40 15.55
CA VAL A 67 9.77 12.25 15.37
C VAL A 67 11.00 11.45 15.78
N LEU A 68 11.92 11.24 14.83
CA LEU A 68 13.10 10.41 14.97
C LEU A 68 14.40 11.19 14.69
N GLY A 69 15.54 10.64 15.12
CA GLY A 69 16.86 11.17 14.77
C GLY A 69 17.32 10.65 13.40
N ALA A 70 18.39 11.23 12.85
CA ALA A 70 19.07 10.65 11.69
C ALA A 70 20.12 9.60 12.10
N GLY A 71 20.46 8.69 11.20
CA GLY A 71 21.37 7.57 11.39
C GLY A 71 20.67 6.22 11.52
N VAL A 72 21.45 5.17 11.76
CA VAL A 72 20.94 3.82 12.05
C VAL A 72 20.37 3.81 13.47
N GLN A 73 19.09 3.44 13.62
CA GLN A 73 18.44 3.34 14.92
C GLN A 73 17.34 2.27 14.92
N PRO A 74 17.02 1.67 16.09
CA PRO A 74 15.84 0.84 16.24
C PRO A 74 14.56 1.69 16.15
N VAL A 75 13.57 1.18 15.42
CA VAL A 75 12.21 1.71 15.36
C VAL A 75 11.25 0.64 15.88
N GLY A 76 10.48 0.99 16.91
CA GLY A 76 9.44 0.16 17.50
C GLY A 76 8.04 0.64 17.11
N PHE A 77 7.15 -0.28 16.76
CA PHE A 77 5.77 0.03 16.37
C PHE A 77 4.80 -1.12 16.67
N ARG A 78 3.49 -0.87 16.58
CA ARG A 78 2.41 -1.85 16.77
C ARG A 78 1.36 -1.67 15.68
N VAL A 79 0.70 -2.78 15.31
CA VAL A 79 -0.63 -2.70 14.69
C VAL A 79 -1.64 -2.97 15.81
N VAL A 80 -2.43 -1.96 16.16
CA VAL A 80 -3.52 -2.07 17.13
C VAL A 80 -4.79 -2.46 16.39
N GLY A 81 -5.53 -3.45 16.89
CA GLY A 81 -6.76 -3.95 16.27
C GLY A 81 -8.02 -3.21 16.72
N PRO A 82 -9.19 -3.59 16.15
CA PRO A 82 -10.49 -2.96 16.45
C PRO A 82 -10.94 -3.04 17.91
N ASP A 83 -10.32 -3.90 18.71
CA ASP A 83 -10.57 -4.06 20.15
C ASP A 83 -9.63 -3.21 21.04
N GLY A 84 -8.77 -2.39 20.43
CA GLY A 84 -7.81 -1.52 21.12
C GLY A 84 -6.58 -2.24 21.67
N ARG A 85 -6.31 -3.49 21.27
CA ARG A 85 -5.11 -4.24 21.67
C ARG A 85 -4.15 -4.42 20.50
N ALA A 86 -2.86 -4.60 20.79
CA ALA A 86 -1.89 -4.98 19.76
C ALA A 86 -2.25 -6.34 19.15
N VAL A 87 -2.19 -6.44 17.81
CA VAL A 87 -2.40 -7.68 17.06
C VAL A 87 -1.19 -8.59 17.26
N THR A 88 -1.44 -9.84 17.67
CA THR A 88 -0.42 -10.86 17.98
C THR A 88 -0.51 -12.12 17.12
N GLU A 89 -1.49 -12.19 16.21
CA GLU A 89 -1.72 -13.33 15.31
C GLU A 89 -1.88 -12.81 13.88
N TYR A 90 -1.02 -13.27 12.97
CA TYR A 90 -0.97 -12.87 11.57
C TYR A 90 -0.90 -14.12 10.68
N VAL A 91 -1.46 -14.02 9.48
CA VAL A 91 -1.18 -14.96 8.38
C VAL A 91 0.13 -14.52 7.73
N ALA A 92 1.01 -15.49 7.44
CA ALA A 92 2.28 -15.19 6.80
C ALA A 92 2.13 -15.22 5.26
N GLU A 93 2.41 -14.09 4.63
CA GLU A 93 2.52 -13.94 3.17
C GLU A 93 4.00 -13.85 2.80
N HIS A 94 4.42 -14.48 1.69
CA HIS A 94 5.82 -14.49 1.25
C HIS A 94 6.86 -14.82 2.37
N GLU A 95 6.55 -15.82 3.21
CA GLU A 95 7.33 -16.24 4.40
C GLU A 95 7.44 -15.18 5.53
N LYS A 96 6.59 -14.16 5.55
CA LYS A 96 6.60 -13.07 6.53
C LYS A 96 5.20 -12.73 7.03
N GLU A 97 5.09 -12.53 8.35
CA GLU A 97 3.87 -12.00 8.97
C GLU A 97 3.64 -10.50 8.63
N LEU A 98 4.71 -9.77 8.26
CA LEU A 98 4.68 -8.34 7.98
C LEU A 98 5.81 -7.93 7.02
N HIS A 99 5.48 -7.14 6.02
CA HIS A 99 6.46 -6.35 5.24
C HIS A 99 6.45 -4.90 5.69
N PHE A 100 7.62 -4.35 6.02
CA PHE A 100 7.77 -2.95 6.43
C PHE A 100 8.54 -2.18 5.36
N ILE A 101 7.93 -1.11 4.84
CA ILE A 101 8.56 -0.22 3.87
C ILE A 101 8.74 1.15 4.51
N ALA A 102 9.97 1.66 4.55
CA ALA A 102 10.26 3.05 4.86
C ALA A 102 10.70 3.78 3.59
N VAL A 103 10.01 4.85 3.21
CA VAL A 103 10.38 5.67 2.04
C VAL A 103 10.38 7.16 2.40
N ARG A 104 11.30 7.94 1.84
CA ARG A 104 11.25 9.41 1.92
C ARG A 104 10.10 9.95 1.07
N ARG A 105 9.47 11.05 1.51
CA ARG A 105 8.43 11.77 0.75
C ARG A 105 8.94 12.34 -0.58
N ASP A 106 10.24 12.60 -0.71
CA ASP A 106 10.90 12.96 -1.97
C ASP A 106 11.30 11.73 -2.83
N THR A 107 10.91 10.52 -2.42
CA THR A 107 11.18 9.22 -3.06
C THR A 107 12.66 8.78 -3.11
N ALA A 108 13.56 9.56 -2.50
CA ALA A 108 15.00 9.42 -2.74
C ALA A 108 15.74 8.49 -1.74
N GLY A 109 15.02 7.93 -0.77
CA GLY A 109 15.50 6.87 0.12
C GLY A 109 14.38 5.87 0.34
N PHE A 110 14.73 4.59 0.31
CA PHE A 110 13.82 3.44 0.38
C PHE A 110 14.49 2.31 1.16
N GLN A 111 13.73 1.63 2.03
CA GLN A 111 14.13 0.43 2.75
C GLN A 111 12.93 -0.51 2.84
N HIS A 112 13.05 -1.74 2.33
CA HIS A 112 12.11 -2.84 2.55
C HIS A 112 12.75 -3.81 3.53
N VAL A 113 12.15 -3.95 4.71
CA VAL A 113 12.72 -4.70 5.84
C VAL A 113 11.65 -5.53 6.54
N HIS A 114 12.12 -6.52 7.31
CA HIS A 114 11.26 -7.45 8.04
C HIS A 114 11.53 -7.29 9.53
N PRO A 115 10.65 -6.58 10.26
CA PRO A 115 10.79 -6.46 11.71
C PRO A 115 10.57 -7.81 12.40
N VAL A 116 11.05 -7.90 13.63
CA VAL A 116 10.77 -9.03 14.52
C VAL A 116 9.68 -8.58 15.51
N ARG A 117 8.70 -9.46 15.75
CA ARG A 117 7.61 -9.23 16.71
C ARG A 117 7.91 -9.91 18.05
N ASP A 118 7.59 -9.24 19.15
CA ASP A 118 7.55 -9.85 20.48
C ASP A 118 6.20 -10.55 20.77
N GLU A 119 6.11 -11.25 21.91
CA GLU A 119 4.87 -11.89 22.36
C GLU A 119 3.75 -10.88 22.72
N GLN A 120 4.07 -9.60 22.86
CA GLN A 120 3.15 -8.51 23.19
C GLN A 120 2.61 -7.79 21.94
N GLY A 121 3.08 -8.15 20.74
CA GLY A 121 2.67 -7.54 19.47
C GLY A 121 3.45 -6.29 19.08
N THR A 122 4.55 -5.97 19.78
CA THR A 122 5.48 -4.91 19.36
C THR A 122 6.43 -5.44 18.31
N TRP A 123 6.49 -4.74 17.18
CA TRP A 123 7.45 -4.96 16.11
C TRP A 123 8.68 -4.09 16.32
N SER A 124 9.87 -4.61 15.98
CA SER A 124 11.14 -3.87 16.06
C SER A 124 12.01 -4.13 14.84
N VAL A 125 12.64 -3.08 14.30
CA VAL A 125 13.60 -3.14 13.18
C VAL A 125 14.63 -2.02 13.26
N GLU A 126 15.84 -2.24 12.76
CA GLU A 126 16.81 -1.17 12.56
C GLU A 126 16.58 -0.49 11.19
N LEU A 127 16.47 0.84 11.18
CA LEU A 127 16.38 1.65 9.96
C LEU A 127 17.56 2.61 9.88
N ALA A 128 18.14 2.75 8.69
CA ALA A 128 19.12 3.80 8.38
C ALA A 128 18.37 5.03 7.86
N LEU A 129 18.16 6.04 8.71
CA LEU A 129 17.31 7.19 8.39
C LEU A 129 18.15 8.44 8.05
N GLU A 130 17.87 9.05 6.90
CA GLU A 130 18.37 10.38 6.53
C GLU A 130 17.37 11.46 6.96
N PRO A 131 17.81 12.71 7.24
CA PRO A 131 16.90 13.81 7.54
C PRO A 131 15.87 14.07 6.42
N GLY A 132 14.64 14.37 6.83
CA GLY A 132 13.51 14.66 5.95
C GLY A 132 12.22 13.99 6.40
N ASP A 133 11.17 14.16 5.61
CA ASP A 133 9.87 13.53 5.86
C ASP A 133 9.87 12.11 5.26
N TRP A 134 9.53 11.12 6.09
CA TRP A 134 9.37 9.73 5.68
C TRP A 134 7.91 9.30 5.80
N ARG A 135 7.54 8.31 4.99
CA ARG A 135 6.33 7.52 5.18
C ARG A 135 6.73 6.08 5.43
N PHE A 136 6.23 5.52 6.52
CA PHE A 136 6.38 4.11 6.86
C PHE A 136 5.08 3.38 6.51
N PHE A 137 5.21 2.17 5.98
CA PHE A 137 4.10 1.30 5.61
C PHE A 137 4.26 -0.05 6.31
N THR A 138 3.14 -0.63 6.71
CA THR A 138 3.04 -2.04 7.09
C THR A 138 2.06 -2.72 6.15
N ASP A 139 2.51 -3.73 5.41
CA ASP A 139 1.61 -4.67 4.73
C ASP A 139 1.48 -5.93 5.60
N VAL A 140 0.24 -6.24 6.00
CA VAL A 140 -0.08 -7.25 7.03
C VAL A 140 -1.38 -7.98 6.70
N HIS A 141 -1.49 -9.22 7.17
CA HIS A 141 -2.76 -9.95 7.21
C HIS A 141 -3.07 -10.43 8.65
N PRO A 142 -3.78 -9.62 9.46
CA PRO A 142 -4.25 -10.05 10.77
C PRO A 142 -5.17 -11.27 10.69
N VAL A 143 -5.02 -12.23 11.60
CA VAL A 143 -5.94 -13.38 11.66
C VAL A 143 -7.37 -12.90 11.94
N GLY A 144 -8.31 -13.32 11.11
CA GLY A 144 -9.71 -12.88 11.18
C GLY A 144 -10.03 -11.59 10.39
N HIS A 145 -9.04 -11.01 9.70
CA HIS A 145 -9.28 -9.99 8.67
C HIS A 145 -9.42 -10.63 7.27
N ASP A 146 -10.27 -10.06 6.42
CA ASP A 146 -10.49 -10.53 5.04
C ASP A 146 -9.39 -9.99 4.10
N GLY A 147 -8.24 -10.66 4.11
CA GLY A 147 -7.10 -10.39 3.23
C GLY A 147 -6.03 -9.46 3.81
N THR A 148 -5.04 -9.11 2.99
CA THR A 148 -3.97 -8.17 3.36
C THR A 148 -4.48 -6.73 3.43
N MET A 149 -3.76 -5.91 4.21
CA MET A 149 -4.04 -4.50 4.39
C MET A 149 -2.73 -3.73 4.55
N THR A 150 -2.59 -2.67 3.77
CA THR A 150 -1.45 -1.76 3.86
C THR A 150 -1.85 -0.52 4.68
N LEU A 151 -1.33 -0.38 5.89
CA LEU A 151 -1.43 0.85 6.70
C LEU A 151 -0.20 1.74 6.44
N GLY A 152 -0.31 3.05 6.67
CA GLY A 152 0.84 3.94 6.57
C GLY A 152 0.77 5.20 7.43
N ILE A 153 1.93 5.62 7.93
CA ILE A 153 2.10 6.75 8.85
C ILE A 153 3.28 7.62 8.42
N ASP A 154 3.18 8.94 8.61
CA ASP A 154 4.27 9.86 8.33
C ASP A 154 5.16 10.05 9.57
N VAL A 155 6.47 10.14 9.34
CA VAL A 155 7.51 10.25 10.37
C VAL A 155 8.51 11.33 9.95
N ALA A 156 8.77 12.29 10.83
CA ALA A 156 9.74 13.35 10.61
C ALA A 156 11.11 12.94 11.16
N VAL A 157 12.14 12.92 10.30
CA VAL A 157 13.52 12.64 10.70
C VAL A 157 14.29 13.96 10.83
N ALA A 158 14.69 14.29 12.06
CA ALA A 158 15.28 15.58 12.39
C ALA A 158 16.71 15.75 11.83
N GLY A 159 16.95 16.89 11.16
CA GLY A 159 18.26 17.30 10.68
C GLY A 159 18.18 18.23 9.47
N PRO A 160 19.31 18.59 8.85
CA PRO A 160 19.33 19.34 7.60
C PRO A 160 18.78 18.49 6.45
N TYR A 161 17.62 18.88 5.90
CA TYR A 161 16.94 18.19 4.81
C TYR A 161 17.11 18.97 3.50
N ASP A 162 17.75 18.34 2.52
CA ASP A 162 17.84 18.80 1.13
C ASP A 162 17.04 17.81 0.25
N PRO A 163 15.82 18.18 -0.21
CA PRO A 163 14.96 17.28 -0.97
C PRO A 163 15.50 17.07 -2.39
N ARG A 164 15.59 15.81 -2.81
CA ARG A 164 16.08 15.45 -4.16
C ARG A 164 14.94 15.49 -5.18
N PRO A 165 15.18 15.96 -6.42
CA PRO A 165 14.17 15.92 -7.47
C PRO A 165 13.88 14.47 -7.90
N LEU A 166 12.64 14.22 -8.31
CA LEU A 166 12.23 12.94 -8.88
C LEU A 166 13.13 12.58 -10.09
N PRO A 167 13.80 11.42 -10.12
CA PRO A 167 14.59 11.01 -11.26
C PRO A 167 13.74 10.83 -12.53
N GLU A 168 14.36 11.02 -13.70
CA GLU A 168 13.66 10.94 -14.99
C GLU A 168 13.01 9.58 -15.25
N ALA A 169 11.95 9.57 -16.07
CA ALA A 169 11.26 8.35 -16.45
C ALA A 169 12.12 7.51 -17.39
N THR A 170 12.51 6.31 -16.96
CA THR A 170 13.43 5.40 -17.66
C THR A 170 13.04 3.96 -17.39
N GLY A 171 13.16 3.11 -18.41
CA GLY A 171 13.05 1.65 -18.29
C GLY A 171 14.37 0.97 -17.91
N VAL A 172 15.37 1.71 -17.44
CA VAL A 172 16.70 1.18 -17.11
C VAL A 172 17.21 1.74 -15.79
N ALA A 173 17.46 0.85 -14.82
CA ALA A 173 18.13 1.12 -13.56
C ALA A 173 19.57 0.55 -13.59
N ARG A 174 20.50 1.19 -12.87
CA ARG A 174 21.90 0.74 -12.76
C ARG A 174 22.37 0.76 -11.31
N ILE A 175 22.98 -0.33 -10.86
CA ILE A 175 23.45 -0.53 -9.49
C ILE A 175 24.88 -1.10 -9.54
N GLY A 176 25.88 -0.22 -9.63
CA GLY A 176 27.26 -0.63 -9.88
C GLY A 176 27.37 -1.40 -11.21
N ALA A 177 27.81 -2.66 -11.14
CA ALA A 177 27.93 -3.57 -12.29
C ALA A 177 26.58 -4.09 -12.84
N TYR A 178 25.49 -3.93 -12.09
CA TYR A 178 24.17 -4.44 -12.47
C TYR A 178 23.42 -3.43 -13.34
N THR A 179 22.76 -3.92 -14.39
CA THR A 179 21.75 -3.18 -15.15
C THR A 179 20.46 -3.99 -15.12
N VAL A 180 19.37 -3.36 -14.69
CA VAL A 180 18.02 -3.94 -14.72
C VAL A 180 17.19 -3.16 -15.74
N THR A 181 16.64 -3.85 -16.73
CA THR A 181 15.66 -3.27 -17.66
C THR A 181 14.24 -3.59 -17.22
N LEU A 182 13.31 -2.68 -17.48
CA LEU A 182 11.89 -2.83 -17.20
C LEU A 182 11.13 -2.78 -18.53
N ASP A 183 10.52 -3.91 -18.89
CA ASP A 183 9.65 -4.08 -20.04
C ASP A 183 8.18 -4.21 -19.59
N GLY A 184 7.26 -3.81 -20.46
CA GLY A 184 5.83 -3.69 -20.16
C GLY A 184 5.35 -2.24 -20.05
N THR A 185 4.10 -2.03 -19.67
CA THR A 185 3.52 -0.69 -19.48
C THR A 185 2.49 -0.74 -18.38
N LEU A 186 2.64 0.12 -17.38
CA LEU A 186 1.71 0.20 -16.27
C LEU A 186 0.42 0.91 -16.71
N LEU A 187 -0.71 0.21 -16.63
CA LEU A 187 -2.02 0.70 -17.08
C LEU A 187 -2.92 1.16 -15.91
N PRO A 188 -3.59 2.32 -16.00
CA PRO A 188 -4.58 2.73 -15.00
C PRO A 188 -5.84 1.87 -15.04
N GLY A 189 -6.24 1.33 -13.89
CA GLY A 189 -7.48 0.55 -13.73
C GLY A 189 -7.45 -0.84 -14.37
N GLU A 190 -6.33 -1.24 -14.98
CA GLU A 190 -6.16 -2.51 -15.68
C GLU A 190 -4.92 -3.24 -15.15
N THR A 191 -5.01 -4.56 -14.98
CA THR A 191 -3.84 -5.37 -14.62
C THR A 191 -2.96 -5.57 -15.85
N SER A 192 -1.67 -5.29 -15.68
CA SER A 192 -0.64 -5.32 -16.71
C SER A 192 0.59 -6.07 -16.21
N GLN A 193 1.23 -6.85 -17.08
CA GLN A 193 2.50 -7.50 -16.75
C GLN A 193 3.65 -6.50 -16.88
N LEU A 194 4.53 -6.51 -15.89
CA LEU A 194 5.84 -5.86 -15.90
C LEU A 194 6.92 -6.96 -15.81
N THR A 195 7.89 -6.94 -16.71
CA THR A 195 9.03 -7.87 -16.67
C THR A 195 10.29 -7.09 -16.38
N LEU A 196 11.03 -7.48 -15.35
CA LEU A 196 12.32 -6.89 -15.00
C LEU A 196 13.45 -7.88 -15.29
N THR A 197 14.40 -7.47 -16.14
CA THR A 197 15.48 -8.34 -16.62
C THR A 197 16.80 -7.91 -16.01
N VAL A 198 17.40 -8.80 -15.20
CA VAL A 198 18.64 -8.54 -14.46
C VAL A 198 19.85 -8.99 -15.27
N SER A 199 20.81 -8.07 -15.44
CA SER A 199 22.13 -8.35 -16.03
C SER A 199 23.25 -7.79 -15.16
N LYS A 200 24.41 -8.43 -15.22
CA LYS A 200 25.66 -8.01 -14.58
C LYS A 200 26.77 -7.95 -15.62
N ASP A 201 27.46 -6.82 -15.73
CA ASP A 201 28.54 -6.60 -16.72
C ASP A 201 28.13 -6.94 -18.17
N GLY A 202 26.85 -6.72 -18.51
CA GLY A 202 26.26 -7.01 -19.82
C GLY A 202 25.85 -8.47 -20.05
N SER A 203 26.07 -9.37 -19.09
CA SER A 203 25.62 -10.78 -19.15
C SER A 203 24.34 -10.99 -18.33
N PRO A 204 23.37 -11.80 -18.81
CA PRO A 204 22.18 -12.13 -18.02
C PRO A 204 22.52 -12.86 -16.71
N VAL A 205 21.85 -12.51 -15.62
CA VAL A 205 21.97 -13.22 -14.33
C VAL A 205 20.97 -14.38 -14.33
N THR A 206 21.43 -15.62 -14.17
CA THR A 206 20.58 -16.83 -14.30
C THR A 206 20.62 -17.72 -13.06
N ASP A 207 21.01 -17.13 -11.94
CA ASP A 207 21.26 -17.72 -10.64
C ASP A 207 20.84 -16.76 -9.50
N LEU A 208 19.74 -16.02 -9.74
CA LEU A 208 19.07 -15.24 -8.70
C LEU A 208 18.73 -16.13 -7.50
N GLN A 209 18.96 -15.59 -6.31
CA GLN A 209 18.71 -16.30 -5.06
C GLN A 209 17.31 -15.98 -4.53
N PRO A 210 16.59 -16.97 -3.99
CA PRO A 210 15.34 -16.72 -3.29
C PRO A 210 15.53 -15.77 -2.11
N TYR A 211 14.75 -14.71 -2.08
CA TYR A 211 14.62 -13.79 -0.96
C TYR A 211 13.12 -13.67 -0.66
N LEU A 212 12.68 -14.07 0.54
CA LEU A 212 11.26 -14.02 0.97
C LEU A 212 10.32 -14.79 0.00
N ALA A 213 10.58 -16.07 -0.24
CA ALA A 213 9.85 -16.89 -1.21
C ALA A 213 9.71 -16.35 -2.67
N ALA A 214 10.49 -15.36 -3.11
CA ALA A 214 10.51 -14.93 -4.52
C ALA A 214 11.93 -14.66 -5.03
N TYR A 215 12.10 -14.56 -6.35
CA TYR A 215 13.37 -14.12 -6.96
C TYR A 215 13.53 -12.59 -6.97
N GLY A 216 12.45 -11.85 -6.72
CA GLY A 216 12.48 -10.42 -6.44
C GLY A 216 11.17 -9.90 -5.88
N HIS A 217 11.23 -8.74 -5.23
CA HIS A 217 10.11 -8.04 -4.61
C HIS A 217 9.96 -6.67 -5.26
N LEU A 218 8.79 -6.37 -5.79
CA LEU A 218 8.49 -5.06 -6.37
C LEU A 218 7.63 -4.26 -5.39
N VAL A 219 8.02 -3.02 -5.12
CA VAL A 219 7.18 -2.04 -4.44
C VAL A 219 6.93 -0.88 -5.40
N ALA A 220 5.67 -0.53 -5.61
CA ALA A 220 5.28 0.54 -6.52
C ALA A 220 4.46 1.61 -5.78
N LEU A 221 4.92 2.86 -5.80
CA LEU A 221 4.34 3.97 -5.07
C LEU A 221 3.99 5.13 -6.01
N ARG A 222 2.78 5.68 -5.90
CA ARG A 222 2.39 6.86 -6.66
C ARG A 222 3.15 8.09 -6.18
N VAL A 223 3.78 8.83 -7.10
CA VAL A 223 4.51 10.07 -6.76
C VAL A 223 3.55 11.14 -6.25
N GLY A 224 3.90 11.77 -5.13
CA GLY A 224 3.12 12.82 -4.48
C GLY A 224 2.51 12.33 -3.16
N ASP A 225 1.56 11.41 -3.22
CA ASP A 225 0.90 10.88 -2.02
C ASP A 225 1.53 9.59 -1.46
N LEU A 226 2.36 8.90 -2.26
CA LEU A 226 2.92 7.58 -1.99
C LEU A 226 1.85 6.49 -1.86
N GLY A 227 0.73 6.62 -2.59
CA GLY A 227 -0.29 5.58 -2.63
C GLY A 227 0.30 4.24 -3.09
N TYR A 228 0.18 3.21 -2.25
CA TYR A 228 0.75 1.90 -2.50
C TYR A 228 -0.04 1.17 -3.59
N LEU A 229 0.70 0.62 -4.55
CA LEU A 229 0.15 -0.10 -5.70
C LEU A 229 0.31 -1.61 -5.47
N HIS A 230 -0.78 -2.34 -5.69
CA HIS A 230 -0.82 -3.78 -5.51
C HIS A 230 -0.11 -4.50 -6.67
N VAL A 231 0.90 -5.30 -6.32
CA VAL A 231 1.68 -6.12 -7.26
C VAL A 231 1.82 -7.54 -6.74
N HIS A 232 1.86 -8.50 -7.66
CA HIS A 232 2.18 -9.89 -7.34
C HIS A 232 3.35 -10.37 -8.21
N PRO A 233 4.33 -11.11 -7.66
CA PRO A 233 5.29 -11.84 -8.47
C PRO A 233 4.58 -12.98 -9.22
N GLU A 234 5.00 -13.22 -10.47
CA GLU A 234 4.60 -14.39 -11.25
C GLU A 234 5.60 -15.52 -11.00
N GLY A 235 5.08 -16.66 -10.50
CA GLY A 235 5.89 -17.84 -10.18
C GLY A 235 6.62 -17.78 -8.83
N ALA A 236 7.15 -18.92 -8.39
CA ALA A 236 7.85 -19.05 -7.10
C ALA A 236 9.08 -19.98 -7.19
N PRO A 237 10.15 -19.73 -6.40
CA PRO A 237 11.29 -20.63 -6.32
C PRO A 237 10.89 -22.06 -5.94
N GLY A 238 11.27 -23.03 -6.77
CA GLY A 238 11.00 -24.44 -6.52
C GLY A 238 9.63 -24.95 -6.99
N ASP A 239 8.81 -24.12 -7.67
CA ASP A 239 7.55 -24.55 -8.29
C ASP A 239 7.73 -25.52 -9.48
N GLY A 240 8.96 -25.63 -10.00
CA GLY A 240 9.34 -26.50 -11.13
C GLY A 240 9.21 -25.85 -12.51
N THR A 241 8.77 -24.59 -12.59
CA THR A 241 8.56 -23.83 -13.83
C THR A 241 9.30 -22.50 -13.87
N THR A 242 9.52 -21.86 -12.71
CA THR A 242 10.10 -20.53 -12.59
C THR A 242 11.61 -20.60 -12.51
N ALA A 243 12.28 -20.03 -13.51
CA ALA A 243 13.73 -19.96 -13.56
C ALA A 243 14.28 -18.89 -12.58
N PRO A 244 15.49 -19.08 -12.01
CA PRO A 244 16.18 -18.08 -11.18
C PRO A 244 16.76 -16.92 -12.01
N GLY A 245 15.92 -16.24 -12.79
CA GLY A 245 16.30 -15.15 -13.70
C GLY A 245 16.58 -15.61 -15.14
N PRO A 246 16.91 -14.66 -16.05
CA PRO A 246 17.19 -13.25 -15.76
C PRO A 246 15.94 -12.39 -15.61
N GLU A 247 14.81 -12.89 -16.08
CA GLU A 247 13.51 -12.20 -16.02
C GLU A 247 12.81 -12.49 -14.69
N ILE A 248 12.23 -11.44 -14.10
CA ILE A 248 11.31 -11.50 -12.97
C ILE A 248 10.03 -10.80 -13.41
N ALA A 249 8.93 -11.53 -13.50
CA ALA A 249 7.65 -10.99 -13.95
C ALA A 249 6.75 -10.65 -12.75
N PHE A 250 5.99 -9.57 -12.89
CA PHE A 250 5.00 -9.12 -11.92
C PHE A 250 3.70 -8.72 -12.62
N MET A 251 2.57 -9.03 -12.01
CA MET A 251 1.28 -8.46 -12.38
C MET A 251 0.99 -7.24 -11.51
N ALA A 252 0.72 -6.11 -12.16
CA ALA A 252 0.55 -4.80 -11.51
C ALA A 252 -0.66 -4.05 -12.10
N ALA A 253 -1.47 -3.45 -11.23
CA ALA A 253 -2.61 -2.61 -11.64
C ALA A 253 -2.51 -1.22 -10.99
N ALA A 254 -2.37 -0.16 -11.79
CA ALA A 254 -2.29 1.19 -11.23
C ALA A 254 -3.68 1.72 -10.84
N PRO A 255 -3.90 2.18 -9.59
CA PRO A 255 -5.21 2.68 -9.16
C PRO A 255 -5.64 3.96 -9.87
N SER A 256 -4.70 4.71 -10.45
CA SER A 256 -4.98 5.90 -11.28
C SER A 256 -3.90 6.13 -12.33
N ALA A 257 -4.21 6.99 -13.30
CA ALA A 257 -3.17 7.66 -14.08
C ALA A 257 -2.24 8.46 -13.15
N GLY A 258 -0.96 8.53 -13.50
CA GLY A 258 0.06 9.21 -12.71
C GLY A 258 1.49 8.82 -13.06
N THR A 259 2.41 9.33 -12.25
CA THR A 259 3.82 8.90 -12.23
C THR A 259 4.04 8.06 -10.98
N TYR A 260 4.80 6.96 -11.10
CA TYR A 260 5.06 6.02 -10.02
C TYR A 260 6.56 5.80 -9.87
N ARG A 261 7.02 5.56 -8.63
CA ARG A 261 8.35 5.02 -8.34
C ARG A 261 8.22 3.53 -8.05
N LEU A 262 9.01 2.74 -8.76
CA LEU A 262 9.13 1.30 -8.60
C LEU A 262 10.48 1.00 -7.97
N TYR A 263 10.48 0.11 -6.98
CA TYR A 263 11.65 -0.38 -6.26
C TYR A 263 11.63 -1.91 -6.36
N LEU A 264 12.55 -2.49 -7.15
CA LEU A 264 12.73 -3.94 -7.22
C LEU A 264 13.89 -4.35 -6.32
N ASP A 265 13.62 -5.10 -5.26
CA ASP A 265 14.64 -5.83 -4.54
C ASP A 265 14.88 -7.20 -5.18
N PHE A 266 16.14 -7.54 -5.41
CA PHE A 266 16.57 -8.86 -5.90
C PHE A 266 17.85 -9.30 -5.17
N GLN A 267 18.05 -10.61 -4.99
CA GLN A 267 19.25 -11.16 -4.36
C GLN A 267 20.15 -11.90 -5.36
N HIS A 268 21.42 -11.56 -5.35
CA HIS A 268 22.47 -12.23 -6.13
C HIS A 268 23.82 -12.11 -5.42
N GLU A 269 24.66 -13.15 -5.47
CA GLU A 269 25.95 -13.21 -4.76
C GLU A 269 25.85 -12.94 -3.24
N GLY A 270 24.75 -13.38 -2.62
CA GLY A 270 24.45 -13.22 -1.19
C GLY A 270 23.91 -11.85 -0.79
N VAL A 271 23.85 -10.88 -1.71
CA VAL A 271 23.51 -9.48 -1.42
C VAL A 271 22.19 -9.10 -2.06
N VAL A 272 21.28 -8.53 -1.26
CA VAL A 272 20.03 -7.90 -1.74
C VAL A 272 20.35 -6.52 -2.30
N ARG A 273 19.73 -6.14 -3.43
CA ARG A 273 19.94 -4.86 -4.11
C ARG A 273 18.61 -4.30 -4.63
N THR A 274 18.42 -3.00 -4.47
CA THR A 274 17.22 -2.29 -4.95
C THR A 274 17.48 -1.61 -6.30
N ALA A 275 16.69 -1.93 -7.32
CA ALA A 275 16.65 -1.24 -8.61
C ALA A 275 15.47 -0.26 -8.64
N GLU A 276 15.74 1.02 -8.90
CA GLU A 276 14.71 2.06 -8.86
C GLU A 276 14.35 2.62 -10.24
N PHE A 277 13.06 2.79 -10.51
CA PHE A 277 12.53 3.32 -11.78
C PHE A 277 11.49 4.42 -11.52
N THR A 278 11.50 5.49 -12.33
CA THR A 278 10.32 6.33 -12.52
C THR A 278 9.58 5.83 -13.74
N VAL A 279 8.29 5.54 -13.60
CA VAL A 279 7.40 5.16 -14.71
C VAL A 279 6.21 6.11 -14.80
N ARG A 280 5.66 6.29 -16.00
CA ARG A 280 4.40 7.00 -16.22
C ARG A 280 3.38 6.03 -16.77
N THR A 281 2.18 6.05 -16.22
CA THR A 281 1.09 5.22 -16.73
C THR A 281 0.70 5.62 -18.16
N GLY A 282 0.39 4.65 -19.01
CA GLY A 282 -0.07 4.90 -20.39
C GLY A 282 1.00 5.47 -21.33
N GLY A 283 2.27 5.52 -20.91
CA GLY A 283 3.41 5.80 -21.78
C GLY A 283 4.41 4.66 -21.69
N SER A 284 4.83 4.12 -22.82
CA SER A 284 5.93 3.15 -22.84
C SER A 284 7.18 3.78 -22.24
N ALA A 285 7.89 3.03 -21.39
CA ALA A 285 9.23 3.43 -20.98
C ALA A 285 10.10 3.52 -22.24
N ALA A 286 10.75 4.66 -22.46
CA ALA A 286 11.53 4.86 -23.68
C ALA A 286 12.70 3.85 -23.72
N PRO A 287 12.80 2.99 -24.76
CA PRO A 287 13.90 2.03 -24.85
C PRO A 287 15.23 2.77 -25.01
N ALA A 288 16.27 2.27 -24.35
CA ALA A 288 17.60 2.88 -24.40
C ALA A 288 18.15 2.85 -25.84
N GLY A 289 18.36 4.04 -26.41
CA GLY A 289 18.92 4.18 -27.75
C GLY A 289 20.32 3.57 -27.83
N HIS A 290 20.49 2.58 -28.72
CA HIS A 290 21.81 2.06 -29.07
C HIS A 290 22.66 3.17 -29.72
N PRO A 291 23.93 3.33 -29.32
CA PRO A 291 24.82 4.27 -29.98
C PRO A 291 25.23 3.75 -31.36
N HIS A 292 24.44 4.06 -32.39
CA HIS A 292 24.83 3.84 -33.78
C HIS A 292 25.98 4.79 -34.15
N GLY A 293 27.21 4.29 -34.01
CA GLY A 293 28.40 4.95 -34.53
C GLY A 293 28.34 5.02 -36.06
N HIS A 294 27.97 6.18 -36.60
CA HIS A 294 28.07 6.45 -38.03
C HIS A 294 29.39 7.14 -38.35
N HIS A 295 30.22 6.45 -39.13
CA HIS A 295 31.48 6.94 -39.66
C HIS A 295 31.27 8.26 -40.44
N ALA A 296 32.10 9.25 -40.14
CA ALA A 296 32.27 10.40 -41.01
C ALA A 296 32.87 9.94 -42.35
N GLN A 297 32.14 10.14 -43.46
CA GLN A 297 32.71 10.05 -44.80
C GLN A 297 33.15 11.45 -45.24
N HIS A 298 34.44 11.61 -45.51
CA HIS A 298 34.96 12.76 -46.22
C HIS A 298 34.43 12.75 -47.67
N ALA A 299 33.95 13.88 -48.15
CA ALA A 299 33.76 14.13 -49.57
C ALA A 299 34.54 15.39 -49.97
N HIS A 300 35.46 15.22 -50.91
CA HIS A 300 36.08 16.34 -51.61
C HIS A 300 35.13 16.80 -52.73
N HIS A 301 34.92 18.10 -52.87
CA HIS A 301 35.22 18.87 -54.10
C HIS A 301 34.92 20.35 -53.92
#